data_AF-A0AA37UXJ9-F1
#
_entry.id   AF-A0AA37UXJ9-F1
#
_cell.length_a   1.000
_cell.length_b   1.000
_cell.length_c   1.000
_cell.angle_alpha   90.00
_cell.angle_beta   90.00
_cell.angle_gamma   90.00
#
_symmetry.space_group_name_H-M   'P 1'
#
loop_
_entity.id
_entity.type
_entity.pdbx_description
1 polymer ?
#
loop_
_entity_poly.entity_id
_entity_poly.type
_entity_poly.pdbx_seq_one_letter_code
_entity_poly.pdbx_strand_id
1 'polypeptide(L)' 'MSYVTAQPEELAAAAAALQAIGAGLSAENTAAAMPTTGVIPAAADPVSALTAAQFVVHA' A
#
# COMPACT_ATOMS: atom_id res chain seq x y z
N MET A 1 -34.38 -15.73 -22.24
CA MET A 1 -33.78 -16.22 -20.99
C MET A 1 -32.29 -15.99 -21.08
N SER A 2 -31.74 -15.01 -20.33
CA SER A 2 -30.30 -14.73 -20.34
C SER A 2 -29.61 -15.78 -19.48
N TYR A 3 -28.88 -16.69 -20.10
CA TYR A 3 -27.98 -17.59 -19.39
C TYR A 3 -26.67 -16.83 -19.17
N VAL A 4 -26.47 -16.35 -17.95
CA VAL A 4 -25.15 -15.89 -17.52
C VAL A 4 -24.25 -17.13 -17.48
N THR A 5 -23.47 -17.35 -18.54
CA THR A 5 -22.33 -18.26 -18.52
C THR A 5 -21.21 -17.57 -17.73
N ALA A 6 -21.22 -17.75 -16.41
CA ALA A 6 -20.00 -17.52 -15.64
C ALA A 6 -18.94 -18.48 -16.18
N GLN A 7 -17.69 -18.02 -16.31
CA GLN A 7 -16.51 -18.85 -16.58
C GLN A 7 -15.80 -19.01 -15.23
N PRO A 8 -16.14 -20.03 -14.41
CA PRO A 8 -15.65 -20.15 -13.05
C PRO A 8 -14.13 -20.29 -12.98
N GLU A 9 -13.52 -20.93 -13.98
CA GLU A 9 -12.08 -21.13 -14.08
C GLU A 9 -11.35 -19.79 -14.30
N GLU A 10 -11.86 -18.95 -15.21
CA GLU A 10 -11.33 -17.60 -15.45
C GLU A 10 -11.50 -16.71 -14.22
N LEU A 11 -12.64 -16.83 -13.52
CA LEU A 11 -12.87 -16.12 -12.27
C LEU A 11 -11.91 -16.58 -11.16
N ALA A 12 -11.65 -17.89 -11.07
CA ALA A 12 -10.70 -18.45 -10.11
C ALA A 12 -9.26 -18.01 -10.42
N ALA A 13 -8.86 -17.98 -11.70
CA ALA A 13 -7.56 -17.48 -12.13
C ALA A 13 -7.39 -15.98 -11.80
N ALA A 14 -8.41 -15.16 -12.06
CA ALA A 14 -8.41 -13.75 -11.70
C ALA A 14 -8.32 -13.55 -10.17
N ALA A 15 -9.07 -14.34 -9.39
CA ALA A 15 -9.01 -14.29 -7.93
C ALA A 15 -7.60 -14.65 -7.42
N ALA A 16 -6.97 -15.70 -7.95
CA ALA A 16 -5.62 -16.08 -7.59
C ALA A 16 -4.59 -14.99 -7.95
N ALA A 17 -4.72 -14.36 -9.12
CA ALA A 17 -3.86 -13.25 -9.52
C ALA A 17 -4.02 -12.04 -8.59
N LEU A 18 -5.25 -11.67 -8.22
CA LEU A 18 -5.51 -10.59 -7.27
C LEU A 18 -4.96 -10.90 -5.87
N GLN A 19 -5.03 -12.16 -5.42
CA GLN A 19 -4.42 -12.59 -4.16
C GLN A 19 -2.91 -12.45 -4.19
N ALA A 20 -2.25 -12.87 -5.28
CA ALA A 20 -0.82 -12.71 -5.45
C ALA A 20 -0.40 -11.23 -5.45
N ILE A 21 -1.15 -10.38 -6.16
CA ILE A 21 -0.93 -8.92 -6.17
C ILE A 21 -1.11 -8.35 -4.76
N GLY A 22 -2.17 -8.71 -4.06
CA GLY A 22 -2.44 -8.24 -2.70
C GLY A 22 -1.35 -8.65 -1.70
N ALA A 23 -0.84 -9.89 -1.83
CA ALA A 23 0.28 -10.37 -1.02
C ALA A 23 1.56 -9.57 -1.30
N GLY A 24 1.89 -9.31 -2.57
CA GLY A 24 3.02 -8.48 -2.97
C GLY A 24 2.91 -7.06 -2.41
N LEU A 25 1.76 -6.41 -2.63
CA LEU A 25 1.49 -5.06 -2.13
C LEU A 25 1.60 -4.97 -0.60
N SER A 26 1.09 -5.96 0.12
CA SER A 26 1.22 -5.99 1.59
C SER A 26 2.67 -6.11 2.05
N ALA A 27 3.48 -6.93 1.36
CA ALA A 27 4.89 -7.10 1.68
C ALA A 27 5.67 -5.80 1.41
N GLU A 28 5.42 -5.17 0.27
CA GLU A 28 6.03 -3.89 -0.11
C GLU A 28 5.62 -2.75 0.83
N ASN A 29 4.34 -2.63 1.18
CA ASN A 29 3.87 -1.66 2.16
C ASN A 29 4.53 -1.84 3.53
N THR A 30 4.71 -3.09 3.97
CA THR A 30 5.40 -3.39 5.24
C THR A 30 6.86 -2.96 5.17
N ALA A 31 7.54 -3.21 4.04
CA ALA A 31 8.92 -2.78 3.84
C ALA A 31 9.06 -1.25 3.77
N ALA A 32 8.08 -0.56 3.18
CA ALA A 32 8.07 0.89 3.04
C ALA A 32 7.61 1.64 4.30
N ALA A 33 6.83 1.02 5.18
CA ALA A 33 6.23 1.68 6.35
C ALA A 33 7.28 2.39 7.22
N MET A 34 8.32 1.67 7.66
CA MET A 34 9.37 2.25 8.51
C MET A 34 10.09 3.45 7.87
N PRO A 35 10.60 3.37 6.63
CA PRO A 35 11.29 4.51 6.02
C PRO A 35 10.38 5.69 5.71
N THR A 36 9.07 5.51 5.47
CA THR A 36 8.16 6.62 5.17
C THR A 36 7.55 7.26 6.41
N THR A 37 7.25 6.49 7.47
CA THR A 37 6.70 7.02 8.73
C THR A 37 7.78 7.37 9.77
N GLY A 38 9.04 7.01 9.51
CA GLY A 38 10.18 7.23 10.41
C GLY A 38 10.98 8.51 10.15
N VAL A 39 10.41 9.48 9.42
CA VAL A 39 11.11 10.73 9.04
C VAL A 39 11.42 11.57 10.28
N ILE A 40 12.69 11.85 10.52
CA ILE A 40 13.16 12.71 11.60
C ILE A 40 13.40 14.16 11.12
N PRO A 41 13.25 15.18 12.00
CA PRO A 41 13.55 16.57 11.65
C PRO A 41 14.99 16.74 11.16
N ALA A 42 15.18 17.50 10.09
CA ALA A 42 16.51 17.78 9.52
C ALA A 42 17.37 18.67 10.43
N ALA A 43 16.74 19.55 11.21
CA ALA A 43 17.36 20.41 12.21
C ALA A 43 16.41 20.64 13.40
N ALA A 44 16.91 21.30 14.45
CA ALA A 44 16.17 21.54 15.70
C ALA A 44 15.16 22.70 15.63
N ASP A 45 15.03 23.35 14.48
CA ASP A 45 14.11 24.46 14.28
C ASP A 45 12.65 23.97 14.12
N PRO A 46 11.66 24.82 14.43
CA PRO A 46 10.25 24.44 14.38
C PRO A 46 9.74 24.15 12.96
N VAL A 47 10.37 24.68 11.91
CA VAL A 47 9.98 24.40 10.52
C VAL A 47 10.36 22.97 10.17
N SER A 48 11.59 22.56 10.48
CA SER A 48 12.05 21.17 10.31
C SER A 48 11.19 20.16 11.05
N ALA A 49 10.77 20.49 12.28
CA ALA A 49 9.89 19.64 13.07
C ALA A 49 8.51 19.48 12.43
N LEU A 50 7.89 20.58 11.98
CA LEU A 50 6.60 20.55 11.31
C LEU A 50 6.68 19.79 9.99
N THR A 51 7.71 20.03 9.17
CA THR A 51 7.88 19.35 7.89
C THR A 51 8.02 17.83 8.06
N ALA A 52 8.82 17.37 9.04
CA ALA A 52 8.93 15.94 9.34
C ALA A 52 7.56 15.37 9.77
N ALA A 53 6.82 16.06 10.64
CA ALA A 53 5.50 15.63 11.05
C ALA A 53 4.49 15.54 9.89
N GLN A 54 4.54 16.48 8.93
CA GLN A 54 3.69 16.45 7.74
C GLN A 54 4.01 15.24 6.85
N PHE A 55 5.29 14.88 6.70
CA PHE A 55 5.66 13.67 5.95
C PHE A 55 5.14 12.39 6.64
N VAL A 56 5.23 12.31 7.96
CA VAL A 56 4.70 11.16 8.71
C VAL A 56 3.17 11.06 8.60
N VAL A 57 2.45 12.18 8.62
CA VAL A 57 0.99 12.20 8.44
C VAL A 57 0.57 11.82 7.01
N HIS A 58 1.42 12.10 6.02
CA HIS A 58 1.15 11.77 4.62
C HIS A 58 1.42 10.29 4.29
N ALA A 59 2.42 9.68 4.93
CA ALA A 59 2.89 8.31 4.72
C ALA A 59 1.89 7.24 5.15
#